data_AF-A0A7X5ANF8-F1
#
_entry.id   AF-A0A7X5ANF8-F1
#
_cell.length_a   1.000
_cell.length_b   1.000
_cell.length_c   1.000
_cell.angle_alpha   90.00
_cell.angle_beta   90.00
_cell.angle_gamma   90.00
#
_symmetry.space_group_name_H-M   'P 1'
#
loop_
_entity.id
_entity.type
_entity.pdbx_description
1 polymer ?
#
loop_
_entity_poly.entity_id
_entity_poly.type
_entity_poly.pdbx_seq_one_letter_code
_entity_poly.pdbx_strand_id
1 'polypeptide(L)'
;MNISFGAPLTSHWQHIHADWWQDDQGNDIHRVEIDDDALYHCHLAGSPLPWDAVATSLDEAMAVFDTRPQERREPVPGRVPGNGTRYRRR
;
A
#
# COMPACT_ATOMS: atom_id res chain seq x y z
N MET A 1 9.59 -17.88 27.53
CA MET A 1 8.43 -17.52 26.69
C MET A 1 8.69 -16.14 26.15
N ASN A 2 9.03 -16.03 24.85
CA ASN A 2 9.33 -14.75 24.22
C ASN A 2 8.03 -14.25 23.60
N ILE A 3 7.35 -13.34 24.28
CA ILE A 3 6.17 -12.66 23.73
C ILE A 3 6.73 -11.65 22.73
N SER A 4 6.69 -12.00 21.44
CA SER A 4 6.88 -11.01 20.37
C SER A 4 5.70 -10.05 20.46
N PHE A 5 5.96 -8.87 21.01
CA PHE A 5 5.10 -7.72 20.80
C PHE A 5 5.10 -7.47 19.29
N GLY A 6 3.94 -7.66 18.64
CA GLY A 6 3.75 -7.20 17.27
C GLY A 6 4.25 -5.76 17.20
N ALA A 7 5.16 -5.48 16.28
CA ALA A 7 5.73 -4.15 16.12
C ALA A 7 4.61 -3.11 16.07
N PRO A 8 4.78 -1.91 16.65
CA PRO A 8 3.85 -0.81 16.41
C PRO A 8 4.02 -0.37 14.96
N LEU A 9 3.38 -1.08 14.05
CA LEU A 9 3.09 -0.63 12.70
C LEU A 9 1.89 0.32 12.86
N THR A 10 1.94 1.63 12.67
CA THR A 10 2.95 2.54 12.15
C THR A 10 2.56 3.98 12.61
N SER A 11 3.49 4.83 13.02
CA SER A 11 3.17 6.23 13.43
C SER A 11 3.45 7.25 12.32
N HIS A 12 3.24 6.88 11.05
CA HIS A 12 3.42 7.78 9.90
C HIS A 12 2.11 8.43 9.44
N TRP A 13 0.97 7.91 9.90
CA TRP A 13 -0.35 8.50 9.68
C TRP A 13 -0.53 9.74 10.54
N GLN A 14 -0.95 10.83 9.91
CA GLN A 14 -1.30 12.08 10.56
C GLN A 14 -2.79 12.32 10.41
N HIS A 15 -3.44 12.70 11.52
CA HIS A 15 -4.80 13.21 11.47
C HIS A 15 -4.76 14.65 10.92
N ILE A 16 -5.34 14.85 9.73
CA ILE A 16 -5.21 16.13 9.01
C ILE A 16 -6.40 17.06 9.23
N HIS A 17 -7.63 16.53 9.25
CA HIS A 17 -8.85 17.31 9.49
C HIS A 17 -10.07 16.40 9.69
N ALA A 18 -11.02 16.81 10.53
CA ALA A 18 -12.32 16.12 10.73
C ALA A 18 -12.15 14.60 10.93
N ASP A 19 -12.61 13.79 9.98
CA ASP A 19 -12.53 12.33 9.96
C ASP A 19 -11.49 11.82 8.94
N TRP A 20 -10.43 12.59 8.67
CA TRP A 20 -9.41 12.28 7.66
C TRP A 20 -8.02 12.05 8.24
N TRP A 21 -7.38 10.97 7.79
CA TRP A 21 -5.98 10.66 8.04
C TRP A 21 -5.21 10.57 6.73
N GLN A 22 -3.95 11.01 6.73
CA GLN A 22 -3.07 10.92 5.59
C GLN A 22 -1.66 10.50 6.03
N ASP A 23 -1.00 9.68 5.22
CA ASP A 23 0.38 9.27 5.44
C ASP A 23 1.40 10.11 4.64
N ASP A 24 2.69 9.79 4.78
CA ASP A 24 3.77 10.48 4.08
C ASP A 24 3.87 10.14 2.58
N GLN A 25 3.11 9.15 2.12
CA GLN A 25 3.01 8.74 0.71
C GLN A 25 1.83 9.40 0.01
N GLY A 26 0.98 10.11 0.75
CA GLY A 26 -0.22 10.77 0.25
C GLY A 26 -1.44 9.86 0.17
N ASN A 27 -1.40 8.68 0.78
CA ASN A 27 -2.56 7.82 0.94
C ASN A 27 -3.50 8.42 1.98
N ASP A 28 -4.79 8.17 1.82
CA ASP A 28 -5.84 8.81 2.60
C ASP A 28 -6.84 7.80 3.15
N ILE A 29 -7.22 8.01 4.41
CA ILE A 29 -8.28 7.28 5.10
C ILE A 29 -9.34 8.30 5.52
N HIS A 30 -10.59 8.06 5.16
CA HIS A 30 -11.73 8.87 5.56
C HIS A 30 -12.74 8.03 6.34
N ARG A 31 -13.05 8.43 7.58
CA ARG A 31 -14.11 7.83 8.38
C ARG A 31 -15.46 8.43 8.01
N VAL A 32 -16.44 7.58 7.79
CA VAL A 32 -17.81 7.92 7.45
C VAL A 32 -18.73 7.18 8.41
N GLU A 33 -19.68 7.89 9.01
CA GLU A 33 -20.76 7.29 9.80
C GLU A 33 -21.96 7.03 8.89
N ILE A 34 -22.40 5.77 8.82
CA ILE A 34 -23.56 5.33 8.04
C ILE A 34 -24.37 4.41 8.95
N ASP A 35 -25.65 4.75 9.19
CA ASP A 35 -26.57 3.92 9.97
C ASP A 35 -26.01 3.48 11.34
N ASP A 36 -25.40 4.42 12.06
CA ASP A 36 -24.71 4.23 13.36
C ASP A 36 -23.43 3.38 13.31
N ASP A 37 -23.01 2.90 12.13
CA ASP A 37 -21.75 2.20 11.91
C ASP A 37 -20.67 3.14 11.39
N ALA A 38 -19.44 2.97 11.87
CA ALA A 38 -18.27 3.71 11.41
C ALA A 38 -17.51 2.90 10.35
N LEU A 39 -17.49 3.40 9.12
CA LEU A 39 -16.70 2.84 8.02
C LEU A 39 -15.50 3.72 7.71
N TYR A 40 -14.42 3.11 7.25
CA TYR A 40 -13.16 3.77 6.92
C TYR A 40 -12.86 3.52 5.45
N HIS A 41 -13.11 4.51 4.60
CA HIS A 41 -12.76 4.47 3.19
C HIS A 41 -11.28 4.73 3.02
N CYS A 42 -10.60 3.80 2.36
CA CYS A 42 -9.17 3.85 2.11
C CYS A 42 -8.92 4.21 0.65
N HIS A 43 -8.01 5.14 0.40
CA HIS A 43 -7.64 5.59 -0.93
C HIS A 43 -6.12 5.68 -1.06
N LEU A 44 -5.60 5.09 -2.14
CA LEU A 44 -4.19 5.13 -2.47
C LEU A 44 -3.88 6.36 -3.30
N ALA A 45 -2.74 6.98 -3.02
CA ALA A 45 -2.22 8.08 -3.81
C ALA A 45 -2.12 7.68 -5.30
N GLY A 46 -2.81 8.44 -6.16
CA GLY A 46 -2.80 8.23 -7.60
C GLY A 46 -3.75 7.14 -8.12
N SER A 47 -4.54 6.49 -7.24
CA SER A 47 -5.61 5.60 -7.68
C SER A 47 -6.79 6.40 -8.26
N PRO A 48 -7.45 5.92 -9.33
CA PRO A 48 -8.70 6.52 -9.77
C PRO A 48 -9.83 6.19 -8.77
N LEU A 49 -10.74 7.13 -8.55
CA LEU A 49 -11.98 6.87 -7.81
C LEU A 49 -12.77 5.70 -8.44
N PRO A 50 -13.53 4.91 -7.65
CA PRO A 50 -13.85 5.08 -6.22
C PRO A 50 -12.75 4.56 -5.26
N TRP A 51 -13.02 4.61 -3.95
CA TRP A 51 -12.12 4.14 -2.87
C TRP A 51 -11.57 2.74 -3.12
N ASP A 52 -10.30 2.52 -2.82
CA ASP A 52 -9.61 1.24 -3.06
C ASP A 52 -10.03 0.13 -2.08
N ALA A 53 -10.44 0.50 -0.87
CA ALA A 53 -10.92 -0.43 0.14
C ALA A 53 -11.83 0.26 1.16
N VAL A 54 -12.56 -0.53 1.92
CA VAL A 54 -13.36 -0.10 3.08
C VAL A 54 -13.03 -1.00 4.26
N ALA A 55 -12.84 -0.40 5.43
CA ALA A 55 -12.58 -1.06 6.69
C ALA A 55 -13.60 -0.64 7.75
N THR A 56 -13.70 -1.42 8.82
CA THR A 56 -14.63 -1.17 9.95
C THR A 56 -13.94 -0.56 11.18
N SER A 57 -12.61 -0.48 11.15
CA SER A 57 -11.81 0.17 12.17
C SER A 57 -10.63 0.92 11.54
N LEU A 58 -10.12 1.92 12.25
CA LEU A 58 -8.95 2.68 11.81
C LEU A 58 -7.70 1.79 11.70
N ASP A 59 -7.51 0.86 12.63
CA ASP A 59 -6.39 -0.09 12.62
C ASP A 59 -6.45 -1.02 11.40
N GLU A 60 -7.63 -1.52 11.06
CA GLU A 60 -7.86 -2.32 9.85
C GLU A 60 -7.57 -1.48 8.59
N ALA A 61 -8.02 -0.22 8.57
CA ALA A 61 -7.76 0.71 7.47
C ALA A 61 -6.27 0.94 7.27
N MET A 62 -5.49 1.17 8.33
CA MET A 62 -4.04 1.33 8.26
C MET A 62 -3.36 0.03 7.77
N ALA A 63 -3.83 -1.13 8.24
CA ALA A 63 -3.30 -2.42 7.82
C ALA A 63 -3.52 -2.72 6.32
N VAL A 64 -4.54 -2.13 5.68
CA VAL A 64 -4.74 -2.25 4.20
C VAL A 64 -3.52 -1.72 3.45
N PHE A 65 -2.83 -0.71 3.96
CA PHE A 65 -1.65 -0.13 3.30
C PHE A 65 -0.37 -0.89 3.64
N ASP A 66 -0.28 -1.45 4.85
CA ASP A 66 0.88 -2.24 5.29
C ASP A 66 0.94 -3.64 4.65
N THR A 67 -0.22 -4.21 4.29
CA THR A 67 -0.34 -5.59 3.80
C THR A 67 -0.28 -5.73 2.29
N ARG A 68 -0.37 -4.63 1.51
CA ARG A 68 -0.15 -4.71 0.07
C ARG A 68 1.31 -5.09 -0.17
N PRO A 69 1.60 -6.30 -0.69
CA PRO A 69 2.91 -6.51 -1.28
C PRO A 69 3.04 -5.44 -2.36
N GLN A 70 4.25 -4.90 -2.53
CA GLN A 70 4.61 -4.21 -3.77
C GLN A 70 4.36 -5.16 -4.96
N GLU A 71 3.13 -5.26 -5.44
CA GLU A 71 2.85 -5.95 -6.68
C GLU A 71 3.32 -5.05 -7.81
N ARG A 72 4.55 -5.36 -8.24
CA ARG A 72 5.08 -5.20 -9.60
C ARG A 72 5.47 -3.79 -10.02
N ARG A 73 6.61 -3.34 -9.49
CA ARG A 73 7.70 -3.06 -10.44
C ARG A 73 8.17 -4.41 -10.97
N GLU A 74 7.63 -4.83 -12.11
CA GLU A 74 8.19 -5.99 -12.80
C GLU A 74 9.70 -5.77 -13.00
N PRO A 75 10.57 -6.70 -12.63
CA PRO A 75 11.93 -6.68 -13.14
C PRO A 75 11.80 -6.88 -14.65
N VAL A 76 12.18 -5.87 -15.43
CA VAL A 76 12.30 -5.98 -16.89
C VAL A 76 13.04 -7.29 -17.19
N PRO A 77 12.42 -8.27 -17.88
CA PRO A 77 13.07 -9.53 -18.15
C PRO A 77 14.32 -9.25 -18.99
N GLY A 78 15.43 -9.86 -18.56
CA GLY A 78 16.78 -9.48 -18.93
C GLY A 78 16.98 -9.12 -20.40
N ARG A 79 17.63 -7.98 -20.64
CA ARG A 79 18.49 -7.86 -21.81
C ARG A 79 19.59 -8.91 -21.66
N VAL A 80 19.39 -10.04 -22.32
CA VAL A 80 20.43 -10.99 -22.66
C VAL A 80 21.61 -10.18 -23.23
N PRO A 81 22.83 -10.23 -22.66
CA PRO A 81 24.00 -9.79 -23.40
C PRO A 81 24.11 -10.76 -24.57
N GLY A 82 23.79 -10.28 -25.77
CA GLY A 82 23.93 -11.01 -27.01
C GLY A 82 25.29 -11.68 -27.03
N ASN A 83 25.25 -12.99 -26.88
CA ASN A 83 26.38 -13.89 -26.91
C ASN A 83 27.07 -13.69 -28.26
N GLY A 84 28.26 -13.08 -28.23
CA GLY A 84 29.08 -12.84 -29.40
C GLY A 84 29.40 -14.17 -30.06
N THR A 85 28.64 -14.51 -31.09
CA THR A 85 28.91 -15.69 -31.93
C THR A 85 30.03 -15.31 -32.89
N ARG A 86 31.25 -15.15 -32.38
CA ARG A 86 32.45 -15.36 -33.18
C ARG A 86 32.73 -16.85 -33.13
N TYR A 87 32.42 -17.56 -34.21
CA TYR A 87 33.32 -18.51 -34.86
C TYR A 87 32.61 -19.09 -36.09
N ARG A 88 33.02 -18.65 -37.29
CA ARG A 88 33.25 -19.59 -38.38
C ARG A 88 34.36 -19.08 -39.29
N ARG A 89 35.43 -19.87 -39.34
CA ARG A 89 36.48 -19.84 -40.36
C ARG A 89 35.86 -20.17 -41.72
N ARG A 90 36.20 -19.42 -42.76
CA ARG A 90 36.90 -19.93 -43.94
C ARG A 90 37.49 -18.79 -44.74
#